data_AF-A0A1Q8GBW0-F1
#
_entry.id   AF-A0A1Q8GBW0-F1
#
_cell.length_a   1.000
_cell.length_b   1.000
_cell.length_c   1.000
_cell.angle_alpha   90.00
_cell.angle_beta   90.00
_cell.angle_gamma   90.00
#
_symmetry.space_group_name_H-M   'P 1'
#
loop_
_entity.id
_entity.type
_entity.pdbx_description
1 polymer ?
#
loop_
_entity_poly.entity_id
_entity_poly.type
_entity_poly.pdbx_seq_one_letter_code
_entity_poly.pdbx_strand_id
1 'polypeptide(L)'
;MIEWVLVLTMHIVAERGGPMPDVQMQTVDGFTSSAACENAGQRIGRALIKQVGKHRDQQNIDRRGGIGFPSVYTECLKVNK
;
A
#
# COMPACT_ATOMS: atom_id res chain seq x y z
N MET A 1 -18.72 -4.25 -19.29
CA MET A 1 -18.79 -4.92 -17.97
C MET A 1 -18.19 -3.98 -16.92
N ILE A 2 -18.73 -3.96 -15.70
CA ILE A 2 -18.14 -3.18 -14.59
C ILE A 2 -17.07 -4.03 -13.91
N GLU A 3 -15.88 -3.47 -13.76
CA GLU A 3 -14.78 -4.06 -13.00
C GLU A 3 -14.27 -3.04 -11.97
N TRP A 4 -13.70 -3.54 -10.90
CA TRP A 4 -12.99 -2.73 -9.91
C TRP A 4 -11.51 -3.12 -9.90
N VAL A 5 -10.64 -2.12 -9.89
CA VAL A 5 -9.19 -2.25 -9.86
C VAL A 5 -8.68 -1.70 -8.54
N LEU A 6 -7.94 -2.50 -7.80
CA LEU A 6 -7.26 -2.06 -6.59
C LEU A 6 -5.90 -1.46 -6.97
N VAL A 7 -5.68 -0.21 -6.60
CA VAL A 7 -4.38 0.46 -6.66
C VAL A 7 -3.76 0.42 -5.26
N LEU A 8 -2.54 -0.11 -5.17
CA LEU A 8 -1.72 -0.17 -3.97
C LEU A 8 -0.52 0.75 -4.17
N THR A 9 -0.34 1.70 -3.26
CA THR A 9 0.79 2.62 -3.28
C THR A 9 1.54 2.50 -1.97
N MET A 10 2.81 2.12 -2.01
CA MET A 10 3.68 2.02 -0.85
C MET A 10 4.77 3.08 -0.91
N HIS A 11 5.10 3.69 0.22
CA HIS A 11 6.24 4.58 0.33
C HIS A 11 6.82 4.56 1.74
N ILE A 12 8.02 5.11 1.90
CA ILE A 12 8.61 5.35 3.22
C ILE A 12 8.16 6.72 3.70
N VAL A 13 7.62 6.79 4.92
CA VAL A 13 7.23 8.05 5.55
C VAL A 13 8.46 8.93 5.70
N ALA A 14 8.47 10.07 5.02
CA ALA A 14 9.50 11.09 5.15
C ALA A 14 9.13 12.11 6.24
N GLU A 15 10.07 13.00 6.56
CA GLU A 15 9.77 14.18 7.37
C GLU A 15 8.66 15.02 6.74
N ARG A 16 7.89 15.70 7.59
CA ARG A 16 6.66 16.40 7.19
C ARG A 16 6.95 17.46 6.13
N GLY A 17 6.32 17.34 4.95
CA GLY A 17 6.53 18.25 3.82
C GLY A 17 7.75 17.94 2.96
N GLY A 18 8.49 16.87 3.26
CA GLY A 18 9.54 16.34 2.41
C GLY A 18 8.98 15.59 1.18
N PRO A 19 9.81 15.38 0.14
CA PRO A 19 9.45 14.54 -1.00
C PRO A 19 9.09 13.13 -0.52
N MET A 20 8.13 12.47 -1.18
CA MET A 20 7.83 11.04 -0.95
C MET A 20 8.84 10.20 -1.75
N PRO A 21 9.93 9.70 -1.15
CA PRO A 21 10.90 8.88 -1.85
C PRO A 21 10.33 7.47 -1.99
N ASP A 22 10.81 6.73 -3.00
CA ASP A 22 10.59 5.28 -3.10
C ASP A 22 9.11 4.85 -3.17
N VAL A 23 8.28 5.63 -3.89
CA VAL A 23 6.89 5.26 -4.15
C VAL A 23 6.85 4.05 -5.09
N GLN A 24 6.30 2.93 -4.61
CA GLN A 24 6.02 1.75 -5.42
C GLN A 24 4.51 1.61 -5.60
N MET A 25 4.08 1.45 -6.85
CA MET A 25 2.66 1.28 -7.20
C MET A 25 2.44 -0.11 -7.80
N GLN A 26 1.32 -0.73 -7.42
CA GLN A 26 0.84 -1.97 -8.03
C GLN A 26 -0.66 -1.92 -8.24
N THR A 27 -1.13 -2.46 -9.35
CA THR A 27 -2.56 -2.65 -9.62
C THR A 27 -2.94 -4.12 -9.48
N VAL A 28 -4.11 -4.39 -8.93
CA VAL A 28 -4.71 -5.72 -8.84
C VAL A 28 -6.11 -5.65 -9.43
N ASP A 29 -6.32 -6.40 -10.51
CA ASP A 29 -7.56 -6.41 -11.27
C ASP A 29 -8.46 -7.61 -10.88
N GLY A 30 -9.64 -7.71 -11.49
CA GLY A 30 -10.52 -8.87 -11.36
C GLY A 30 -11.57 -8.78 -10.25
N PHE A 31 -11.77 -7.62 -9.63
CA PHE A 31 -12.83 -7.46 -8.63
C PHE A 31 -14.18 -7.13 -9.28
N THR A 32 -15.21 -7.87 -8.88
CA THR A 32 -16.58 -7.69 -9.40
C THR A 32 -17.40 -6.67 -8.61
N SER A 33 -16.92 -6.22 -7.45
CA SER A 33 -17.58 -5.22 -6.61
C SER A 33 -16.58 -4.33 -5.86
N SER A 34 -17.01 -3.11 -5.50
CA SER A 34 -16.21 -2.20 -4.68
C SER A 34 -15.87 -2.81 -3.33
N ALA A 35 -16.85 -3.43 -2.66
CA ALA A 35 -16.67 -4.05 -1.36
C ALA A 35 -15.62 -5.18 -1.39
N ALA A 36 -15.57 -5.98 -2.47
CA ALA A 36 -14.54 -7.01 -2.62
C ALA A 36 -13.14 -6.38 -2.81
N CYS A 37 -13.06 -5.33 -3.63
CA CYS A 37 -11.83 -4.58 -3.87
C CYS A 37 -11.31 -3.93 -2.57
N GLU A 38 -12.17 -3.23 -1.83
CA GLU A 38 -11.79 -2.52 -0.59
C GLU A 38 -11.31 -3.51 0.49
N ASN A 39 -12.02 -4.63 0.66
CA ASN A 39 -11.63 -5.68 1.59
C ASN A 39 -10.27 -6.31 1.20
N ALA A 40 -10.03 -6.50 -0.10
CA ALA A 40 -8.73 -6.95 -0.59
C ALA A 40 -7.64 -5.91 -0.30
N GLY A 41 -7.90 -4.62 -0.55
CA GLY A 41 -7.01 -3.51 -0.23
C GLY A 41 -6.58 -3.51 1.24
N GLN A 42 -7.53 -3.60 2.16
CA GLN A 42 -7.21 -3.64 3.60
C GLN A 42 -6.37 -4.86 3.99
N ARG A 43 -6.68 -6.04 3.44
CA ARG A 43 -5.95 -7.28 3.75
C ARG A 43 -4.53 -7.24 3.18
N ILE A 44 -4.39 -6.87 1.90
CA ILE A 44 -3.11 -6.80 1.21
C ILE A 44 -2.24 -5.69 1.83
N GLY A 45 -2.80 -4.51 2.08
CA GLY A 45 -2.07 -3.39 2.69
C GLY A 45 -1.49 -3.75 4.07
N ARG A 46 -2.28 -4.40 4.95
CA ARG A 46 -1.77 -4.88 6.24
C ARG A 46 -0.66 -5.93 6.08
N ALA A 47 -0.78 -6.83 5.11
CA ALA A 47 0.23 -7.84 4.84
C ALA A 47 1.55 -7.20 4.35
N LEU A 48 1.47 -6.24 3.44
CA LEU A 48 2.63 -5.51 2.90
C LEU A 48 3.38 -4.76 4.01
N ILE A 49 2.69 -3.98 4.84
CA ILE A 49 3.32 -3.27 5.97
C ILE A 49 4.05 -4.26 6.89
N LYS A 50 3.45 -5.42 7.18
CA LYS A 50 4.06 -6.45 8.03
C LYS A 50 5.28 -7.09 7.36
N GLN A 51 5.23 -7.37 6.06
CA GLN A 51 6.36 -7.95 5.32
C GLN A 51 7.55 -6.99 5.27
N VAL A 52 7.30 -5.73 4.91
CA VAL A 52 8.36 -4.71 4.84
C VAL A 52 8.91 -4.40 6.23
N GLY A 53 8.05 -4.29 7.25
CA GLY A 53 8.49 -4.13 8.64
C GLY A 53 9.45 -5.24 9.09
N LYS A 54 9.10 -6.50 8.83
CA LYS A 54 9.99 -7.65 9.12
C LYS A 54 11.32 -7.57 8.37
N HIS A 55 11.29 -7.21 7.09
CA HIS A 55 12.50 -7.11 6.28
C HIS A 55 13.44 -6.01 6.80
N ARG A 56 12.87 -4.88 7.23
CA ARG A 56 13.64 -3.77 7.84
C ARG A 56 14.25 -4.15 9.19
N ASP A 57 13.53 -4.92 10.00
CA ASP A 57 14.07 -5.44 11.26
C ASP A 57 15.29 -6.35 11.02
N GLN A 58 15.23 -7.18 9.99
CA GLN A 58 16.37 -8.05 9.60
C GLN A 58 17.59 -7.24 9.16
N GLN A 59 17.38 -5.99 8.72
CA GLN A 59 18.43 -5.05 8.33
C GLN A 59 18.88 -4.14 9.50
N ASN A 60 18.37 -4.35 10.72
CA ASN A 60 18.64 -3.52 11.89
C ASN A 60 18.29 -2.02 11.70
N ILE A 61 17.30 -1.71 10.89
CA ILE A 61 16.86 -0.32 10.67
C ILE A 61 15.94 0.12 11.81
N ASP A 62 16.35 1.14 12.56
CA ASP A 62 15.64 1.62 13.77
C ASP A 62 14.23 2.16 13.43
N ARG A 63 13.31 2.01 14.39
CA ARG A 63 11.86 2.28 14.27
C ARG A 63 11.43 3.62 14.88
N ARG A 64 12.36 4.49 15.27
CA ARG A 64 12.05 5.69 16.06
C ARG A 64 11.28 6.73 15.23
N GLY A 65 10.06 7.05 15.67
CA GLY A 65 9.35 8.26 15.28
C GLY A 65 8.44 8.17 14.05
N GLY A 66 8.16 6.98 13.50
CA GLY A 66 7.27 6.79 12.35
C GLY A 66 7.85 7.25 11.01
N ILE A 67 8.75 8.24 11.02
CA ILE A 67 9.65 8.56 9.93
C ILE A 67 10.51 7.33 9.62
N GLY A 68 10.68 7.01 8.35
CA GLY A 68 11.34 5.78 7.90
C GLY A 68 10.43 4.55 7.94
N PHE A 69 9.19 4.63 8.41
CA PHE A 69 8.28 3.48 8.42
C PHE A 69 7.57 3.33 7.06
N PRO A 70 7.32 2.09 6.57
CA PRO A 70 6.51 1.90 5.37
C PRO A 70 5.05 2.28 5.62
N SER A 71 4.49 3.05 4.70
CA SER A 71 3.07 3.34 4.61
C SER A 71 2.49 2.74 3.33
N VAL A 72 1.26 2.25 3.40
CA VAL A 72 0.53 1.70 2.26
C VAL A 72 -0.82 2.39 2.15
N TYR A 73 -1.08 2.94 0.97
CA TYR A 73 -2.35 3.50 0.55
C TYR A 73 -3.03 2.54 -0.40
N THR A 74 -4.35 2.40 -0.25
CA THR A 74 -5.17 1.53 -1.09
C THR A 74 -6.33 2.33 -1.66
N GLU A 75 -6.57 2.23 -2.95
CA GLU A 75 -7.69 2.87 -3.63
C GLU A 75 -8.37 1.88 -4.57
N CYS A 76 -9.70 1.91 -4.63
CA CYS A 76 -10.48 1.08 -5.54
C CYS A 76 -11.10 1.93 -6.65
N LEU A 77 -10.64 1.71 -7.87
CA LEU A 77 -11.08 2.43 -9.06
C LEU A 77 -12.12 1.60 -9.82
N LYS A 78 -13.25 2.22 -10.15
CA LYS A 78 -14.25 1.63 -11.04
C LYS A 78 -13.80 1.78 -12.48
N VAL A 79 -13.73 0.68 -13.21
CA VAL A 79 -13.39 0.63 -14.63
C VAL A 79 -14.58 0.11 -15.40
N ASN A 80 -14.98 0.85 -16.44
CA ASN A 80 -15.97 0.39 -17.41
C ASN A 80 -15.22 -0.19 -18.62
N LYS A 81 -15.28 -1.51 -18.79
CA LYS A 81 -14.75 -2.21 -19.98
C LYS A 81 -15.83 -2.46 -21.02
#